data_AF-A0A5R8M8B4-F1
#
_entry.id   AF-A0A5R8M8B4-F1
#
_cell.length_a   1.000
_cell.length_b   1.000
_cell.length_c   1.000
_cell.angle_alpha   90.00
_cell.angle_beta   90.00
_cell.angle_gamma   90.00
#
_symmetry.space_group_name_H-M   'P 1'
#
loop_
_entity.id
_entity.type
_entity.pdbx_description
1 polymer ?
#
loop_
_entity_poly.entity_id
_entity_poly.type
_entity_poly.pdbx_seq_one_letter_code
_entity_poly.pdbx_strand_id
1 'polypeptide(L)'
;MDSDSDNVIDSYELDSDNDGCSDSNEAYNNINADGGDDMVYGSGVPSVNANGTVVAAAYPTPADMDTNGTPEFQEAGTVPTITVAPANSHTFVNTNDTFSSTDDGDTYQWQVSTDGGTTFTDISDGPEYSGTTTNTLTIITPEVDKNGYQYRVLIASDTFVCGNTVSFPATLTVGPRTVITNRRITIRVNKN
;
A
#
# COMPACT_ATOMS: atom_id res chain seq x y z
N MET A 1 32.14 8.36 -5.32
CA MET A 1 31.26 7.44 -4.59
C MET A 1 30.83 6.41 -5.62
N ASP A 2 30.66 5.18 -5.17
CA ASP A 2 30.34 4.00 -5.95
C ASP A 2 29.46 3.18 -4.99
N SER A 3 28.15 3.39 -5.10
CA SER A 3 27.17 2.93 -4.10
C SER A 3 26.92 1.42 -4.19
N ASP A 4 26.91 0.84 -5.40
CA ASP A 4 26.70 -0.60 -5.62
C ASP A 4 28.00 -1.42 -5.71
N SER A 5 29.17 -0.75 -5.75
CA SER A 5 30.51 -1.35 -5.85
C SER A 5 30.79 -2.11 -7.15
N ASP A 6 30.20 -1.70 -8.27
CA ASP A 6 30.39 -2.33 -9.59
C ASP A 6 31.61 -1.79 -10.38
N ASN A 7 32.29 -0.75 -9.85
CA ASN A 7 33.42 0.01 -10.41
C ASN A 7 33.05 1.07 -11.46
N VAL A 8 31.78 1.37 -11.65
CA VAL A 8 31.32 2.64 -12.19
C VAL A 8 31.09 3.57 -10.98
N ILE A 9 31.12 4.88 -11.19
CA ILE A 9 30.85 5.83 -10.11
C ILE A 9 29.49 6.44 -10.37
N ASP A 10 28.73 6.72 -9.31
CA ASP A 10 27.34 7.19 -9.34
C ASP A 10 27.11 8.30 -10.39
N SER A 11 28.08 9.21 -10.55
CA SER A 11 27.98 10.32 -11.52
C SER A 11 27.96 9.91 -13.01
N TYR A 12 28.23 8.64 -13.32
CA TYR A 12 28.19 8.07 -14.67
C TYR A 12 27.11 6.99 -14.82
N GLU A 13 26.24 6.86 -13.82
CA GLU A 13 25.17 5.86 -13.76
C GLU A 13 23.80 6.53 -13.80
N LEU A 14 22.78 5.71 -14.01
CA LEU A 14 21.37 6.14 -14.00
C LEU A 14 20.55 5.40 -12.92
N ASP A 15 21.21 4.51 -12.18
CA ASP A 15 20.72 3.60 -11.15
C ASP A 15 21.97 3.25 -10.31
N SER A 16 22.31 4.13 -9.35
CA SER A 16 23.61 4.10 -8.66
C SER A 16 23.71 3.00 -7.61
N ASP A 17 22.57 2.50 -7.13
CA ASP A 17 22.51 1.40 -6.15
C ASP A 17 22.04 0.06 -6.76
N ASN A 18 21.70 0.09 -8.06
CA ASN A 18 21.47 -1.06 -8.93
C ASN A 18 20.28 -1.92 -8.50
N ASP A 19 19.25 -1.26 -7.98
CA ASP A 19 18.02 -1.91 -7.52
C ASP A 19 16.93 -1.97 -8.61
N GLY A 20 17.19 -1.35 -9.76
CA GLY A 20 16.32 -1.30 -10.93
C GLY A 20 15.33 -0.14 -10.94
N CYS A 21 15.36 0.74 -9.93
CA CYS A 21 14.78 2.07 -9.94
C CYS A 21 15.81 3.06 -10.51
N SER A 22 15.34 4.10 -11.19
CA SER A 22 16.27 5.10 -11.73
C SER A 22 16.61 6.15 -10.68
N ASP A 23 17.85 6.64 -10.68
CA ASP A 23 18.29 7.73 -9.81
C ASP A 23 17.35 8.94 -9.91
N SER A 24 16.78 9.14 -11.10
CA SER A 24 15.83 10.22 -11.36
C SER A 24 14.51 10.02 -10.62
N ASN A 25 13.97 8.80 -10.57
CA ASN A 25 12.75 8.51 -9.84
C ASN A 25 12.96 8.65 -8.34
N GLU A 26 14.10 8.18 -7.85
CA GLU A 26 14.45 8.16 -6.43
C GLU A 26 14.80 9.54 -5.90
N ALA A 27 15.71 10.26 -6.56
CA ALA A 27 16.12 11.59 -6.14
C ALA A 27 14.95 12.59 -6.11
N TYR A 28 13.90 12.36 -6.90
CA TYR A 28 12.69 13.19 -6.93
C TYR A 28 11.52 12.59 -6.13
N ASN A 29 11.68 11.40 -5.55
CA ASN A 29 10.60 10.58 -4.96
C ASN A 29 9.34 10.60 -5.83
N ASN A 30 9.51 10.25 -7.11
CA ASN A 30 8.46 10.27 -8.10
C ASN A 30 8.72 9.20 -9.17
N ILE A 31 7.87 8.17 -9.19
CA ILE A 31 7.92 7.06 -10.15
C ILE A 31 7.84 7.46 -11.63
N ASN A 32 7.50 8.72 -11.95
CA ASN A 32 7.42 9.22 -13.33
C ASN A 32 8.47 10.29 -13.64
N ALA A 33 9.49 10.48 -12.80
CA ALA A 33 10.50 11.50 -13.05
C ALA A 33 11.33 11.20 -14.30
N ASP A 34 11.59 9.91 -14.58
CA ASP A 34 12.20 9.41 -15.82
C ASP A 34 11.21 9.18 -16.97
N GLY A 35 9.97 9.67 -16.83
CA GLY A 35 8.97 9.56 -17.90
C GLY A 35 8.53 8.13 -18.24
N GLY A 36 8.94 7.13 -17.46
CA GLY A 36 8.67 5.72 -17.71
C GLY A 36 9.48 5.14 -18.87
N ASP A 37 10.59 5.78 -19.25
CA ASP A 37 11.54 5.31 -20.27
C ASP A 37 12.99 5.38 -19.76
N ASP A 38 13.91 4.70 -20.46
CA ASP A 38 15.40 4.79 -20.49
C ASP A 38 16.21 5.22 -19.22
N MET A 39 15.62 5.23 -18.02
CA MET A 39 16.18 5.67 -16.73
C MET A 39 16.67 7.13 -16.68
N VAL A 40 16.26 7.98 -17.63
CA VAL A 40 16.71 9.37 -17.72
C VAL A 40 15.56 10.33 -17.42
N TYR A 41 15.81 11.37 -16.62
CA TYR A 41 14.83 12.41 -16.32
C TYR A 41 14.12 12.98 -17.56
N GLY A 42 12.78 13.04 -17.51
CA GLY A 42 11.93 13.48 -18.61
C GLY A 42 11.45 12.31 -19.45
N SER A 43 10.94 12.56 -20.67
CA SER A 43 10.61 11.48 -21.59
C SER A 43 11.45 11.60 -22.86
N GLY A 44 12.02 10.48 -23.29
CA GLY A 44 12.97 10.38 -24.38
C GLY A 44 14.27 11.13 -24.06
N VAL A 45 15.00 11.54 -25.10
CA VAL A 45 16.28 12.22 -24.91
C VAL A 45 16.05 13.66 -24.42
N PRO A 46 16.43 14.01 -23.18
CA PRO A 46 16.19 15.34 -22.66
C PRO A 46 17.07 16.39 -23.34
N SER A 47 16.57 17.62 -23.43
CA SER A 47 17.41 18.76 -23.79
C SER A 47 18.33 19.13 -22.62
N VAL A 48 19.62 19.35 -22.90
CA VAL A 48 20.62 19.69 -21.89
C VAL A 48 21.20 21.09 -22.09
N ASN A 49 21.57 21.73 -20.99
CA ASN A 49 22.33 22.96 -20.95
C ASN A 49 23.78 22.72 -21.42
N ALA A 50 24.54 23.79 -21.65
CA ALA A 50 25.95 23.69 -22.06
C ALA A 50 26.86 22.98 -21.05
N ASN A 51 26.46 22.92 -19.78
CA ASN A 51 27.14 22.20 -18.70
C ASN A 51 26.63 20.75 -18.54
N GLY A 52 25.73 20.28 -19.41
CA GLY A 52 25.21 18.90 -19.39
C GLY A 52 23.98 18.67 -18.51
N THR A 53 23.51 19.66 -17.74
CA THR A 53 22.30 19.48 -16.91
C THR A 53 21.04 19.51 -17.77
N VAL A 54 20.07 18.65 -17.48
CA VAL A 54 18.75 18.61 -18.12
C VAL A 54 18.01 19.93 -17.88
N VAL A 55 17.55 20.56 -18.97
CA VAL A 55 16.94 21.90 -18.94
C VAL A 55 15.63 21.91 -18.15
N ALA A 56 14.85 20.83 -18.21
CA ALA A 56 13.56 20.73 -17.54
C ALA A 56 13.65 20.31 -16.06
N ALA A 57 14.80 19.81 -15.62
CA ALA A 57 15.00 19.29 -14.28
C ALA A 57 15.16 20.44 -13.26
N ALA A 58 14.49 20.31 -12.11
CA ALA A 58 14.48 21.34 -11.07
C ALA A 58 15.68 21.23 -10.11
N TYR A 59 16.34 20.07 -10.04
CA TYR A 59 17.47 19.79 -9.15
C TYR A 59 17.20 20.17 -7.67
N PRO A 60 16.14 19.61 -7.03
CA PRO A 60 15.93 19.78 -5.59
C PRO A 60 17.05 19.07 -4.80
N THR A 61 17.06 19.27 -3.48
CA THR A 61 17.76 18.31 -2.61
C THR A 61 17.18 16.92 -2.88
N PRO A 62 18.02 15.90 -3.14
CA PRO A 62 17.55 14.53 -3.32
C PRO A 62 16.71 14.06 -2.13
N ALA A 63 15.75 13.17 -2.40
CA ALA A 63 14.95 12.57 -1.35
C ALA A 63 15.84 11.76 -0.38
N ASP A 64 15.40 11.76 0.89
CA ASP A 64 15.92 10.97 2.02
C ASP A 64 14.70 10.74 2.96
N MET A 65 13.87 9.78 2.59
CA MET A 65 12.56 9.49 3.16
C MET A 65 12.65 8.89 4.56
N ASP A 66 13.65 8.04 4.81
CA ASP A 66 13.90 7.43 6.11
C ASP A 66 14.77 8.32 7.04
N THR A 67 15.33 9.41 6.51
CA THR A 67 16.17 10.40 7.20
C THR A 67 17.46 9.80 7.76
N ASN A 68 18.03 8.79 7.10
CA ASN A 68 19.29 8.17 7.50
C ASN A 68 20.53 8.95 7.02
N GLY A 69 20.34 9.93 6.13
CA GLY A 69 21.38 10.80 5.57
C GLY A 69 22.00 10.29 4.26
N THR A 70 21.56 9.13 3.77
CA THR A 70 21.86 8.57 2.45
C THR A 70 20.68 8.89 1.54
N PRO A 71 20.87 9.58 0.41
CA PRO A 71 19.80 9.78 -0.55
C PRO A 71 19.26 8.47 -1.11
N GLU A 72 17.97 8.41 -1.45
CA GLU A 72 17.36 7.16 -1.97
C GLU A 72 18.07 6.62 -3.21
N PHE A 73 18.53 7.47 -4.14
CA PHE A 73 19.24 7.00 -5.34
C PHE A 73 20.59 6.32 -5.08
N GLN A 74 21.02 6.26 -3.80
CA GLN A 74 22.25 5.61 -3.35
C GLN A 74 21.96 4.49 -2.35
N GLU A 75 20.69 4.18 -2.08
CA GLU A 75 20.25 3.23 -1.08
C GLU A 75 19.33 2.19 -1.72
N ALA A 76 19.93 1.04 -2.05
CA ALA A 76 19.21 -0.05 -2.70
C ALA A 76 17.93 -0.44 -1.94
N GLY A 77 16.80 -0.23 -2.58
CA GLY A 77 15.48 -0.59 -2.12
C GLY A 77 14.98 -1.90 -2.73
N THR A 78 13.85 -2.38 -2.21
CA THR A 78 13.11 -3.48 -2.86
C THR A 78 11.62 -3.29 -2.68
N VAL A 79 10.83 -3.89 -3.59
CA VAL A 79 9.38 -3.95 -3.42
C VAL A 79 9.03 -4.75 -2.15
N PRO A 80 8.17 -4.22 -1.25
CA PRO A 80 7.78 -4.91 -0.03
C PRO A 80 7.20 -6.31 -0.26
N THR A 81 7.43 -7.24 0.66
CA THR A 81 6.87 -8.59 0.65
C THR A 81 5.81 -8.77 1.73
N ILE A 82 4.66 -9.34 1.34
CA ILE A 82 3.61 -9.73 2.29
C ILE A 82 3.88 -11.15 2.79
N THR A 83 4.10 -11.29 4.10
CA THR A 83 4.24 -12.59 4.76
C THR A 83 2.89 -13.15 5.20
N VAL A 84 1.95 -12.30 5.59
CA VAL A 84 0.58 -12.66 5.94
C VAL A 84 -0.39 -11.66 5.32
N ALA A 85 -1.12 -12.09 4.30
CA ALA A 85 -2.18 -11.29 3.69
C ALA A 85 -3.42 -11.20 4.60
N PRO A 86 -4.26 -10.15 4.47
CA PRO A 86 -5.51 -10.07 5.20
C PRO A 86 -6.42 -11.25 4.86
N ALA A 87 -7.04 -11.81 5.90
CA ALA A 87 -7.93 -12.95 5.78
C ALA A 87 -9.40 -12.50 5.74
N ASN A 88 -10.26 -13.26 5.06
CA ASN A 88 -11.71 -13.06 5.10
C ASN A 88 -12.21 -13.06 6.55
N SER A 89 -13.16 -12.17 6.86
CA SER A 89 -13.72 -12.05 8.20
C SER A 89 -15.25 -12.09 8.17
N HIS A 90 -15.81 -12.47 9.31
CA HIS A 90 -17.24 -12.49 9.55
C HIS A 90 -17.54 -11.75 10.86
N THR A 91 -18.31 -10.68 10.77
CA THR A 91 -18.75 -9.89 11.91
C THR A 91 -20.26 -9.79 11.96
N PHE A 92 -20.76 -9.19 13.04
CA PHE A 92 -22.17 -8.85 13.16
C PHE A 92 -22.38 -7.34 13.12
N VAL A 93 -23.60 -6.92 12.80
CA VAL A 93 -23.99 -5.52 12.93
C VAL A 93 -23.71 -4.98 14.33
N ASN A 94 -23.30 -3.71 14.41
CA ASN A 94 -22.92 -3.00 15.65
C ASN A 94 -21.66 -3.54 16.36
N THR A 95 -20.82 -4.33 15.68
CA THR A 95 -19.48 -4.70 16.18
C THR A 95 -18.43 -4.32 15.16
N ASN A 96 -17.30 -3.79 15.62
CA ASN A 96 -16.17 -3.54 14.72
C ASN A 96 -15.60 -4.85 14.18
N ASP A 97 -14.92 -4.75 13.06
CA ASP A 97 -14.11 -5.82 12.48
C ASP A 97 -12.74 -5.27 12.07
N THR A 98 -11.76 -6.15 11.89
CA THR A 98 -10.38 -5.75 11.57
C THR A 98 -9.78 -6.63 10.49
N PHE A 99 -9.07 -6.00 9.56
CA PHE A 99 -8.18 -6.65 8.61
C PHE A 99 -6.74 -6.20 8.89
N SER A 100 -5.79 -7.14 8.87
CA SER A 100 -4.39 -6.85 9.11
C SER A 100 -3.50 -7.54 8.08
N SER A 101 -2.41 -6.89 7.72
CA SER A 101 -1.30 -7.47 6.96
C SER A 101 -0.07 -7.62 7.85
N THR A 102 0.77 -8.61 7.56
CA THR A 102 2.15 -8.66 8.07
C THR A 102 3.08 -8.65 6.87
N ASP A 103 3.94 -7.66 6.82
CA ASP A 103 4.81 -7.33 5.70
C ASP A 103 6.01 -6.53 6.22
N ASP A 104 6.92 -6.20 5.32
CA ASP A 104 8.14 -5.42 5.55
C ASP A 104 8.04 -3.99 4.99
N GLY A 105 6.82 -3.49 4.69
CA GLY A 105 6.62 -2.16 4.14
C GLY A 105 6.42 -1.07 5.18
N ASP A 106 6.61 0.17 4.74
CA ASP A 106 6.64 1.37 5.58
C ASP A 106 5.33 2.16 5.49
N THR A 107 4.76 2.25 4.29
CA THR A 107 3.54 3.02 4.01
C THR A 107 2.43 2.15 3.46
N TYR A 108 1.19 2.51 3.81
CA TYR A 108 0.00 1.71 3.57
C TYR A 108 -1.13 2.58 3.01
N GLN A 109 -1.91 2.02 2.09
CA GLN A 109 -3.19 2.59 1.64
C GLN A 109 -4.22 1.47 1.49
N TRP A 110 -5.21 1.44 2.39
CA TRP A 110 -6.32 0.51 2.27
C TRP A 110 -7.29 0.94 1.17
N GLN A 111 -7.82 -0.05 0.46
CA GLN A 111 -8.82 0.12 -0.58
C GLN A 111 -10.01 -0.81 -0.36
N VAL A 112 -11.20 -0.36 -0.74
CA VAL A 112 -12.44 -1.13 -0.69
C VAL A 112 -12.95 -1.40 -2.11
N SER A 113 -13.53 -2.58 -2.31
CA SER A 113 -14.31 -2.94 -3.48
C SER A 113 -15.74 -3.28 -3.07
N THR A 114 -16.70 -2.70 -3.78
CA THR A 114 -18.13 -2.91 -3.60
C THR A 114 -18.76 -3.68 -4.76
N ASP A 115 -17.97 -4.10 -5.75
CA ASP A 115 -18.37 -4.73 -7.01
C ASP A 115 -17.75 -6.12 -7.20
N GLY A 116 -17.45 -6.81 -6.10
CA GLY A 116 -16.91 -8.16 -6.10
C GLY A 116 -15.43 -8.27 -6.50
N GLY A 117 -14.67 -7.18 -6.34
CA GLY A 117 -13.23 -7.13 -6.62
C GLY A 117 -12.89 -6.64 -8.02
N THR A 118 -13.84 -6.04 -8.74
CA THR A 118 -13.60 -5.52 -10.10
C THR A 118 -12.88 -4.17 -10.05
N THR A 119 -13.32 -3.28 -9.14
CA THR A 119 -12.68 -2.01 -8.87
C THR A 119 -12.42 -1.84 -7.38
N PHE A 120 -11.33 -1.14 -7.06
CA PHE A 120 -10.92 -0.81 -5.70
C PHE A 120 -10.70 0.69 -5.61
N THR A 121 -11.24 1.30 -4.55
CA THR A 121 -11.11 2.73 -4.26
C THR A 121 -10.46 2.93 -2.92
N ASP A 122 -9.55 3.91 -2.84
CA ASP A 122 -8.91 4.30 -1.58
C ASP A 122 -9.96 4.72 -0.54
N ILE A 123 -9.71 4.30 0.69
CA ILE A 123 -10.51 4.71 1.85
C ILE A 123 -9.65 5.55 2.80
N SER A 124 -10.31 6.44 3.52
CA SER A 124 -9.69 7.31 4.52
C SER A 124 -10.33 7.11 5.88
N ASP A 125 -9.59 7.45 6.93
CA ASP A 125 -10.11 7.47 8.29
C ASP A 125 -11.33 8.39 8.40
N GLY A 126 -12.32 7.97 9.18
CA GLY A 126 -13.60 8.65 9.29
C GLY A 126 -14.62 7.86 10.11
N PRO A 127 -15.93 8.09 9.88
CA PRO A 127 -16.98 7.37 10.62
C PRO A 127 -17.03 5.87 10.37
N GLU A 128 -16.58 5.41 9.19
CA GLU A 128 -16.69 4.02 8.74
C GLU A 128 -15.39 3.22 8.91
N TYR A 129 -14.24 3.92 8.93
CA TYR A 129 -12.91 3.31 8.89
C TYR A 129 -11.94 4.02 9.82
N SER A 130 -10.98 3.28 10.37
CA SER A 130 -9.80 3.85 11.04
C SER A 130 -8.57 2.99 10.79
N GLY A 131 -7.38 3.60 10.76
CA GLY A 131 -6.13 2.90 10.46
C GLY A 131 -5.90 2.63 8.97
N THR A 132 -6.56 3.41 8.09
CA THR A 132 -6.50 3.26 6.63
C THR A 132 -5.12 3.46 6.01
N THR A 133 -4.18 4.05 6.77
CA THR A 133 -2.77 4.21 6.40
C THR A 133 -1.83 3.42 7.32
N THR A 134 -2.30 2.30 7.87
CA THR A 134 -1.51 1.40 8.72
C THR A 134 -1.65 -0.03 8.25
N ASN A 135 -0.81 -0.94 8.76
CA ASN A 135 -0.94 -2.37 8.51
C ASN A 135 -2.25 -3.00 9.04
N THR A 136 -3.07 -2.26 9.81
CA THR A 136 -4.32 -2.74 10.39
C THR A 136 -5.47 -1.78 10.10
N LEU A 137 -6.42 -2.22 9.28
CA LEU A 137 -7.68 -1.53 9.04
C LEU A 137 -8.74 -1.97 10.04
N THR A 138 -9.43 -1.01 10.66
CA THR A 138 -10.66 -1.27 11.42
C THR A 138 -11.87 -0.79 10.62
N ILE A 139 -12.85 -1.68 10.47
CA ILE A 139 -14.19 -1.35 9.96
C ILE A 139 -15.08 -1.05 11.16
N ILE A 140 -15.58 0.19 11.25
CA ILE A 140 -16.32 0.67 12.40
C ILE A 140 -17.79 0.31 12.23
N THR A 141 -18.27 -0.59 13.10
CA THR A 141 -19.68 -1.03 13.16
C THR A 141 -20.36 -1.21 11.79
N PRO A 142 -19.82 -2.05 10.88
CA PRO A 142 -20.40 -2.22 9.55
C PRO A 142 -21.86 -2.70 9.63
N GLU A 143 -22.69 -2.14 8.75
CA GLU A 143 -24.07 -2.59 8.54
C GLU A 143 -24.13 -3.67 7.45
N VAL A 144 -25.33 -4.22 7.23
CA VAL A 144 -25.56 -5.31 6.26
C VAL A 144 -25.34 -4.90 4.80
N ASP A 145 -25.30 -3.60 4.52
CA ASP A 145 -24.97 -3.04 3.20
C ASP A 145 -23.53 -3.35 2.77
N LYS A 146 -22.62 -3.51 3.74
CA LYS A 146 -21.20 -3.85 3.52
C LYS A 146 -20.95 -5.36 3.40
N ASN A 147 -22.01 -6.18 3.46
CA ASN A 147 -21.87 -7.62 3.32
C ASN A 147 -21.39 -8.00 1.90
N GLY A 148 -20.24 -8.65 1.82
CA GLY A 148 -19.59 -9.04 0.56
C GLY A 148 -18.60 -8.01 0.03
N TYR A 149 -18.40 -6.88 0.72
CA TYR A 149 -17.33 -5.93 0.37
C TYR A 149 -15.97 -6.60 0.54
N GLN A 150 -15.03 -6.22 -0.32
CA GLN A 150 -13.66 -6.73 -0.28
C GLN A 150 -12.69 -5.60 0.06
N TYR A 151 -11.66 -5.92 0.82
CA TYR A 151 -10.65 -4.97 1.28
C TYR A 151 -9.27 -5.48 0.89
N ARG A 152 -8.43 -4.60 0.38
CA ARG A 152 -7.02 -4.88 0.10
C ARG A 152 -6.16 -3.72 0.54
N VAL A 153 -4.88 -3.96 0.73
CA VAL A 153 -3.91 -2.92 1.09
C VAL A 153 -2.84 -2.82 0.01
N LEU A 154 -2.49 -1.58 -0.34
CA LEU A 154 -1.29 -1.21 -1.09
C LEU A 154 -0.18 -0.93 -0.08
N ILE A 155 0.98 -1.55 -0.26
CA ILE A 155 2.12 -1.45 0.66
C ILE A 155 3.34 -0.98 -0.14
N ALA A 156 3.98 0.10 0.30
CA ALA A 156 5.19 0.65 -0.33
C ALA A 156 6.31 0.78 0.71
N SER A 157 7.55 0.85 0.22
CA SER A 157 8.74 1.11 1.04
C SER A 157 9.18 2.55 0.87
N ASP A 158 9.69 3.14 1.95
CA ASP A 158 10.24 4.50 1.90
C ASP A 158 11.54 4.56 1.09
N THR A 159 12.29 3.46 0.99
CA THR A 159 13.53 3.36 0.20
C THR A 159 13.31 2.86 -1.23
N PHE A 160 12.06 2.63 -1.67
CA PHE A 160 11.80 2.13 -3.03
C PHE A 160 10.54 2.73 -3.66
N VAL A 161 10.70 3.84 -4.37
CA VAL A 161 9.57 4.55 -5.01
C VAL A 161 9.02 3.85 -6.25
N CYS A 162 9.82 3.01 -6.90
CA CYS A 162 9.47 2.39 -8.19
C CYS A 162 8.46 1.25 -8.10
N GLY A 163 8.02 0.85 -6.90
CA GLY A 163 7.10 -0.27 -6.76
C GLY A 163 6.33 -0.31 -5.44
N ASN A 164 5.21 -1.02 -5.49
CA ASN A 164 4.43 -1.37 -4.31
C ASN A 164 3.92 -2.80 -4.45
N THR A 165 3.55 -3.40 -3.33
CA THR A 165 2.87 -4.69 -3.28
C THR A 165 1.40 -4.50 -2.96
N VAL A 166 0.56 -5.16 -3.74
CA VAL A 166 -0.89 -5.19 -3.55
C VAL A 166 -1.27 -6.50 -2.87
N SER A 167 -1.98 -6.44 -1.75
CA SER A 167 -2.45 -7.65 -1.08
C SER A 167 -3.55 -8.36 -1.90
N PHE A 168 -3.69 -9.68 -1.70
CA PHE A 168 -4.92 -10.35 -2.07
C PHE A 168 -6.10 -9.74 -1.29
N PRO A 169 -7.29 -9.62 -1.90
CA PRO A 169 -8.44 -9.04 -1.23
C PRO A 169 -9.07 -9.98 -0.20
N ALA A 170 -9.47 -9.42 0.93
CA ALA A 170 -10.21 -10.09 1.99
C ALA A 170 -11.68 -9.67 1.97
N THR A 171 -12.60 -10.64 2.04
CA THR A 171 -14.05 -10.41 2.04
C THR A 171 -14.58 -10.22 3.46
N LEU A 172 -15.40 -9.18 3.66
CA LEU A 172 -16.18 -8.95 4.85
C LEU A 172 -17.57 -9.58 4.72
N THR A 173 -17.94 -10.46 5.65
CA THR A 173 -19.31 -10.96 5.79
C THR A 173 -19.98 -10.31 6.99
N VAL A 174 -21.13 -9.67 6.79
CA VAL A 174 -21.87 -8.99 7.87
C VAL A 174 -23.24 -9.62 8.04
N GLY A 175 -23.47 -10.18 9.22
CA GLY A 175 -24.75 -10.81 9.58
C GLY A 175 -25.51 -10.06 10.68
N PRO A 176 -26.85 -10.18 10.74
CA PRO A 176 -27.58 -9.79 11.94
C PRO A 176 -27.25 -10.73 13.11
N ARG A 177 -27.23 -10.22 14.34
CA ARG A 177 -27.23 -11.08 15.53
C ARG A 177 -28.58 -11.77 15.65
N THR A 178 -28.63 -13.08 15.47
CA THR A 178 -29.84 -13.85 15.81
C THR A 178 -29.93 -14.00 17.32
N VAL A 179 -30.96 -13.41 17.95
CA VAL A 179 -31.34 -13.73 19.32
C VAL A 179 -32.36 -14.87 19.27
N ILE A 180 -31.96 -16.08 19.64
CA ILE A 180 -32.90 -17.18 19.86
C ILE A 180 -33.69 -16.86 21.14
N THR A 181 -34.90 -16.34 21.00
CA THR A 181 -35.83 -16.28 22.13
C THR A 181 -36.53 -17.64 22.26
N ASN A 182 -36.46 -18.24 23.45
CA ASN A 182 -37.07 -19.53 23.77
C ASN A 182 -38.53 -19.60 23.29
N ARG A 183 -38.80 -20.35 22.23
CA ARG A 183 -40.17 -20.66 21.80
C ARG A 183 -40.72 -21.72 22.76
N ARG A 184 -41.37 -21.25 23.83
CA ARG A 184 -42.13 -21.99 24.87
C ARG A 184 -42.14 -23.53 24.71
N ILE A 185 -41.40 -24.24 25.55
CA ILE A 185 -41.67 -25.66 25.82
C ILE A 185 -42.95 -25.71 26.67
N THR A 186 -44.06 -26.15 26.07
CA THR A 186 -45.29 -26.42 26.82
C THR A 186 -45.18 -27.81 27.44
N ILE A 187 -44.98 -27.89 28.76
CA ILE A 187 -45.06 -29.16 29.49
C ILE A 187 -46.53 -29.51 29.68
N ARG A 188 -46.99 -30.64 29.13
CA ARG A 188 -48.26 -31.25 29.55
C ARG A 188 -47.98 -32.15 30.74
N VAL A 189 -48.53 -31.79 31.90
CA VAL A 189 -48.59 -32.67 33.06
C VAL A 189 -49.80 -33.59 32.90
N ASN A 190 -49.59 -34.89 32.81
CA ASN A 190 -50.67 -35.86 32.93
C ASN A 190 -51.05 -35.96 34.41
N LYS A 191 -52.33 -35.75 34.73
CA LYS A 191 -52.85 -36.01 36.08
C LYS A 191 -53.05 -37.52 36.28
N ASN A 192 -52.66 -37.95 37.48
CA ASN A 192 -52.57 -39.31 38.03
C ASN A 192 -53.67 -40.29 37.61
#